data_AF-A0A8K0REI1-F1
#
_entry.id   AF-A0A8K0REI1-F1
#
_cell.length_a   1.000
_cell.length_b   1.000
_cell.length_c   1.000
_cell.angle_alpha   90.00
_cell.angle_beta   90.00
_cell.angle_gamma   90.00
#
_symmetry.space_group_name_H-M   'P 1'
#
loop_
_entity.id
_entity.type
_entity.pdbx_description
1 polymer ?
#
loop_
_entity_poly.entity_id
_entity_poly.type
_entity_poly.pdbx_seq_one_letter_code
_entity_poly.pdbx_strand_id
1 'polypeptide(L)'
;MTAQLRELEHQRSEVDNKYNTLLAESDRYSTQIGKLRYQNEANRDQKAAMGRSLAQQEVEIKKQQLEIDNLNRIINDLKSKISRQQQELSEIDRLRSAVKDISGLEETVKRLTLERDHALRAQVNSGDHALRAQNLGDTLAKREKLITDLRQKTLEEQMRATELEDEVERLREQVVSTLIDDLKEKLLEKTSQCDRYRTQLKATEQQLKLSQSRLLAAMDGGESLRGGAHLVIPHKSAKLPKAVVSCSECYAQNTPCDNGAVCRPCIDSNSKCSRWRCSSKHRLGECNRVPCTFPHDSQGWMIRTEPRPEW
;
A
#
# COMPACT_ATOMS: atom_id res chain seq x y z
N MET A 1 88.82 -123.69 149.42
CA MET A 1 89.50 -123.07 148.27
C MET A 1 88.87 -123.51 146.93
N THR A 2 87.54 -123.47 146.84
CA THR A 2 86.74 -123.98 145.69
C THR A 2 85.63 -123.02 145.25
N ALA A 3 85.39 -121.93 145.98
CA ALA A 3 84.41 -120.90 145.64
C ALA A 3 84.96 -119.79 144.72
N GLN A 4 86.25 -119.44 144.83
CA GLN A 4 86.89 -118.38 144.04
C GLN A 4 87.03 -118.71 142.55
N LEU A 5 87.12 -119.98 142.18
CA LEU A 5 87.27 -120.40 140.78
C LEU A 5 85.96 -120.26 139.99
N ARG A 6 84.81 -120.56 140.62
CA ARG A 6 83.48 -120.35 140.00
C ARG A 6 83.15 -118.87 139.83
N GLU A 7 83.56 -118.04 140.79
CA GLU A 7 83.39 -116.59 140.71
C GLU A 7 84.16 -115.99 139.53
N LEU A 8 85.40 -116.44 139.31
CA LEU A 8 86.22 -115.99 138.18
C LEU A 8 85.69 -116.49 136.82
N GLU A 9 85.15 -117.70 136.74
CA GLU A 9 84.49 -118.19 135.51
C GLU A 9 83.19 -117.44 135.21
N HIS A 10 82.42 -117.08 136.24
CA HIS A 10 81.23 -116.25 136.08
C HIS A 10 81.60 -114.84 135.61
N GLN A 11 82.62 -114.22 136.22
CA GLN A 11 83.14 -112.91 135.79
C GLN A 11 83.71 -112.96 134.37
N ARG A 12 84.39 -114.04 133.98
CA ARG A 12 84.87 -114.21 132.60
C ARG A 12 83.72 -114.34 131.61
N SER A 13 82.69 -115.11 131.93
CA SER A 13 81.48 -115.25 131.10
C SER A 13 80.72 -113.92 130.98
N GLU A 14 80.61 -113.14 132.06
CA GLU A 14 80.03 -111.80 132.02
C GLU A 14 80.85 -110.85 131.15
N VAL A 15 82.18 -110.91 131.24
CA VAL A 15 83.07 -110.09 130.41
C VAL A 15 82.99 -110.51 128.95
N ASP A 16 82.95 -111.81 128.64
CA ASP A 16 82.81 -112.31 127.27
C ASP A 16 81.43 -111.94 126.68
N ASN A 17 80.35 -112.01 127.47
CA ASN A 17 79.03 -111.55 127.04
C ASN A 17 78.97 -110.03 126.85
N LYS A 18 79.56 -109.24 127.76
CA LYS A 18 79.69 -107.78 127.60
C LYS A 18 80.54 -107.44 126.38
N TYR A 19 81.63 -108.15 126.15
CA TYR A 19 82.51 -107.97 124.99
C TYR A 19 81.78 -108.29 123.69
N ASN A 20 81.06 -109.42 123.61
CA ASN A 20 80.27 -109.78 122.42
C ASN A 20 79.11 -108.81 122.18
N THR A 21 78.48 -108.28 123.24
CA THR A 21 77.42 -107.27 123.13
C THR A 21 78.00 -105.94 122.62
N LEU A 22 79.14 -105.51 123.15
CA LEU A 22 79.86 -104.34 122.67
C LEU A 22 80.37 -104.50 121.24
N LEU A 23 80.78 -105.71 120.84
CA LEU A 23 81.19 -106.01 119.47
C LEU A 23 79.98 -105.92 118.51
N ALA A 24 78.84 -106.49 118.88
CA ALA A 24 77.61 -106.41 118.11
C ALA A 24 77.07 -104.96 118.03
N GLU A 25 77.18 -104.18 119.11
CA GLU A 25 76.87 -102.75 119.11
C GLU A 25 77.84 -101.97 118.23
N SER A 26 79.15 -102.24 118.30
CA SER A 26 80.18 -101.66 117.43
C SER A 26 79.89 -101.93 115.95
N ASP A 27 79.53 -103.16 115.59
CA ASP A 27 79.17 -103.52 114.21
C ASP A 27 77.87 -102.84 113.75
N ARG A 28 76.89 -102.70 114.67
CA ARG A 28 75.65 -101.94 114.40
C ARG A 28 75.94 -100.46 114.19
N TYR A 29 76.78 -99.85 115.03
CA TYR A 29 77.22 -98.46 114.88
C TYR A 29 78.03 -98.26 113.61
N SER A 30 78.95 -99.17 113.27
CA SER A 30 79.72 -99.16 112.02
C SER A 30 78.81 -99.21 110.79
N THR A 31 77.82 -100.10 110.79
CA THR A 31 76.80 -100.21 109.73
C THR A 31 75.96 -98.93 109.63
N GLN A 32 75.58 -98.33 110.77
CA GLN A 32 74.81 -97.10 110.80
C GLN A 32 75.64 -95.89 110.32
N ILE A 33 76.92 -95.81 110.69
CA ILE A 33 77.86 -94.82 110.17
C ILE A 33 78.03 -94.99 108.65
N GLY A 34 78.13 -96.23 108.15
CA GLY A 34 78.18 -96.52 106.72
C GLY A 34 76.93 -96.03 105.97
N LYS A 35 75.73 -96.31 106.51
CA LYS A 35 74.46 -95.82 105.96
C LYS A 35 74.40 -94.30 105.93
N LEU A 36 74.80 -93.63 107.02
CA LEU A 36 74.80 -92.17 107.11
C LEU A 36 75.83 -91.53 106.16
N ARG A 37 77.01 -92.15 105.97
CA ARG A 37 77.99 -91.70 104.97
C ARG A 37 77.45 -91.81 103.55
N TYR A 38 76.82 -92.94 103.21
CA TYR A 38 76.18 -93.12 101.90
C TYR A 38 75.05 -92.11 101.67
N GLN A 39 74.19 -91.88 102.66
CA GLN A 39 73.13 -90.87 102.58
C GLN A 39 73.70 -89.45 102.43
N ASN A 40 74.78 -89.11 103.13
CA ASN A 40 75.44 -87.81 102.96
C ASN A 40 76.05 -87.65 101.57
N GLU A 41 76.68 -88.69 101.02
CA GLU A 41 77.25 -88.64 99.67
C GLU A 41 76.12 -88.52 98.62
N ALA A 42 75.05 -89.30 98.75
CA ALA A 42 73.87 -89.19 97.89
C ALA A 42 73.21 -87.80 97.96
N ASN A 43 73.09 -87.22 99.16
CA ASN A 43 72.59 -85.85 99.34
C ASN A 43 73.54 -84.81 98.74
N ARG A 44 74.85 -85.03 98.82
CA ARG A 44 75.87 -84.16 98.22
C ARG A 44 75.75 -84.19 96.69
N ASP A 45 75.61 -85.37 96.10
CA ASP A 45 75.41 -85.55 94.67
C ASP A 45 74.08 -84.95 94.20
N GLN A 46 72.99 -85.17 94.93
CA GLN A 46 71.69 -84.57 94.64
C GLN A 46 71.76 -83.03 94.71
N LYS A 47 72.42 -82.47 95.74
CA LYS A 47 72.61 -81.02 95.87
C LYS A 47 73.47 -80.47 94.74
N ALA A 48 74.52 -81.18 94.32
CA ALA A 48 75.34 -80.78 93.18
C ALA A 48 74.55 -80.85 91.86
N ALA A 49 73.72 -81.88 91.65
CA ALA A 49 72.84 -82.00 90.49
C ALA A 49 71.78 -80.90 90.44
N MET A 50 71.13 -80.61 91.58
CA MET A 50 70.20 -79.48 91.71
C MET A 50 70.90 -78.14 91.44
N GLY A 51 72.11 -77.95 91.98
CA GLY A 51 72.91 -76.75 91.74
C GLY A 51 73.23 -76.54 90.26
N ARG A 52 73.59 -77.60 89.52
CA ARG A 52 73.79 -77.54 88.06
C ARG A 52 72.49 -77.24 87.31
N SER A 53 71.38 -77.87 87.70
CA SER A 53 70.07 -77.64 87.10
C SER A 53 69.60 -76.18 87.28
N LEU A 54 69.74 -75.63 88.49
CA LEU A 54 69.43 -74.23 88.79
C LEU A 54 70.31 -73.28 87.98
N ALA A 55 71.62 -73.52 87.89
CA ALA A 55 72.52 -72.70 87.09
C ALA A 55 72.14 -72.74 85.58
N GLN A 56 71.71 -73.90 85.06
CA GLN A 56 71.23 -74.01 83.69
C GLN A 56 69.92 -73.23 83.48
N GLN A 57 68.98 -73.31 84.42
CA GLN A 57 67.74 -72.54 84.39
C GLN A 57 68.01 -71.03 84.46
N GLU A 58 68.97 -70.58 85.27
CA GLU A 58 69.38 -69.17 85.33
C GLU A 58 69.95 -68.68 84.00
N VAL A 59 70.74 -69.50 83.31
CA VAL A 59 71.25 -69.18 81.97
C VAL A 59 70.10 -69.07 80.97
N GLU A 60 69.13 -69.98 81.01
CA GLU A 60 67.97 -69.94 80.10
C GLU A 60 67.08 -68.72 80.36
N ILE A 61 66.85 -68.37 81.64
CA ILE A 61 66.12 -67.14 82.02
C ILE A 61 66.83 -65.90 81.47
N LYS A 62 68.16 -65.82 81.61
CA LYS A 62 68.94 -64.69 81.06
C LYS A 62 68.86 -64.62 79.54
N LYS A 63 68.87 -65.77 78.86
CA LYS A 63 68.72 -65.84 77.40
C LYS A 63 67.34 -65.35 76.97
N GLN A 64 66.28 -65.80 77.64
CA GLN A 64 64.91 -65.35 77.40
C GLN A 64 64.74 -63.85 77.69
N GLN A 65 65.38 -63.33 78.74
CA GLN A 65 65.35 -61.90 79.05
C GLN A 65 66.00 -61.06 77.95
N LEU A 66 67.15 -61.49 77.41
CA LEU A 66 67.81 -60.82 76.28
C LEU A 66 66.95 -60.87 75.01
N GLU A 67 66.24 -61.97 74.77
CA GLU A 67 65.31 -62.10 73.66
C GLU A 67 64.09 -61.17 73.81
N ILE A 68 63.51 -61.08 75.01
CA ILE A 68 62.44 -60.14 75.35
C ILE A 68 62.90 -58.69 75.12
N ASP A 69 64.10 -58.34 75.60
CA ASP A 69 64.66 -57.00 75.42
C ASP A 69 64.89 -56.66 73.94
N ASN A 70 65.36 -57.63 73.16
CA ASN A 70 65.53 -57.48 71.71
C ASN A 70 64.18 -57.32 70.99
N LEU A 71 63.20 -58.15 71.30
CA LEU A 71 61.84 -58.05 70.73
C LEU A 71 61.18 -56.72 71.10
N ASN A 72 61.38 -56.23 72.33
CA ASN A 72 60.88 -54.93 72.75
C ASN A 72 61.52 -53.78 71.95
N ARG A 73 62.82 -53.85 71.66
CA ARG A 73 63.48 -52.87 70.77
C ARG A 73 62.89 -52.89 69.37
N ILE A 74 62.67 -54.09 68.80
CA ILE A 74 62.06 -54.25 67.47
C ILE A 74 60.63 -53.70 67.45
N ILE A 75 59.82 -54.00 68.48
CA ILE A 75 58.46 -53.47 68.61
C ILE A 75 58.46 -51.94 68.65
N ASN A 76 59.38 -51.34 69.41
CA ASN A 76 59.48 -49.88 69.51
C ASN A 76 59.92 -49.24 68.18
N ASP A 77 60.86 -49.85 67.44
CA ASP A 77 61.25 -49.40 66.11
C ASP A 77 60.06 -49.48 65.12
N LEU A 78 59.34 -50.60 65.11
CA LEU A 78 58.15 -50.78 64.27
C LEU A 78 57.04 -49.80 64.62
N LYS A 79 56.79 -49.54 65.91
CA LYS A 79 55.83 -48.50 66.35
C LYS A 79 56.23 -47.12 65.83
N SER A 80 57.51 -46.78 65.87
CA SER A 80 58.00 -45.51 65.34
C SER A 80 57.81 -45.40 63.82
N LYS A 81 58.03 -46.50 63.08
CA LYS A 81 57.79 -46.58 61.63
C LYS A 81 56.30 -46.45 61.29
N ILE A 82 55.43 -47.13 62.02
CA ILE A 82 53.97 -47.01 61.85
C ILE A 82 53.53 -45.55 62.11
N SER A 83 54.04 -44.92 63.16
CA SER A 83 53.72 -43.52 63.47
C SER A 83 54.15 -42.56 62.35
N ARG A 84 55.32 -42.77 61.75
CA ARG A 84 55.77 -41.99 60.58
C ARG A 84 54.88 -42.22 59.36
N GLN A 85 54.55 -43.47 59.04
CA GLN A 85 53.64 -43.79 57.92
C GLN A 85 52.25 -43.19 58.12
N GLN A 86 51.74 -43.14 59.35
CA GLN A 86 50.47 -42.46 59.66
C GLN A 86 50.56 -40.94 59.41
N GLN A 87 51.69 -40.31 59.72
CA GLN A 87 51.92 -38.90 59.41
C GLN A 87 51.95 -38.67 57.89
N GLU A 88 52.68 -39.50 57.14
CA GLU A 88 52.73 -39.42 55.68
C GLU A 88 51.35 -39.61 55.03
N LEU A 89 50.54 -40.56 55.52
CA LEU A 89 49.16 -40.74 55.07
C LEU A 89 48.30 -39.50 55.32
N SER A 90 48.44 -38.88 56.50
CA SER A 90 47.71 -37.65 56.81
C SER A 90 48.11 -36.47 55.91
N GLU A 91 49.38 -36.42 55.48
CA GLU A 91 49.86 -35.43 54.52
C GLU A 91 49.32 -35.70 53.11
N ILE A 92 49.31 -36.96 52.68
CA ILE A 92 48.70 -37.37 51.40
C ILE A 92 47.21 -36.97 51.35
N ASP A 93 46.46 -37.19 52.43
CA ASP A 93 45.03 -36.82 52.48
C ASP A 93 44.81 -35.30 52.44
N ARG A 94 45.71 -34.51 53.05
CA ARG A 94 45.72 -33.05 52.93
C ARG A 94 46.00 -32.61 51.50
N LEU A 95 47.01 -33.20 50.84
CA LEU A 95 47.35 -32.89 49.45
C LEU A 95 46.22 -33.26 48.49
N ARG A 96 45.56 -34.43 48.68
CA ARG A 96 44.38 -34.82 47.90
C ARG A 96 43.23 -33.83 48.04
N SER A 97 43.00 -33.33 49.26
CA SER A 97 41.98 -32.32 49.51
C SER A 97 42.31 -31.01 48.78
N ALA A 98 43.56 -30.55 48.85
CA ALA A 98 44.01 -29.36 48.13
C ALA A 98 43.89 -29.50 46.59
N VAL A 99 44.21 -30.67 46.03
CA VAL A 99 44.02 -30.93 44.59
C VAL A 99 42.54 -30.87 44.19
N LYS A 100 41.64 -31.37 45.04
CA LYS A 100 40.19 -31.28 44.80
C LYS A 100 39.73 -29.82 44.80
N ASP A 101 40.24 -29.01 45.72
CA ASP A 101 39.93 -27.57 45.78
C ASP A 101 40.43 -26.84 44.53
N ILE A 102 41.64 -27.16 44.04
CA ILE A 102 42.18 -26.63 42.78
C ILE A 102 41.25 -26.98 41.60
N SER A 103 40.80 -28.23 41.50
CA SER A 103 39.85 -28.65 40.46
C SER A 103 38.54 -27.84 40.53
N GLY A 104 38.02 -27.58 41.73
CA GLY A 104 36.83 -26.74 41.91
C GLY A 104 37.04 -25.27 41.52
N LEU A 105 38.24 -24.74 41.77
CA LEU A 105 38.63 -23.40 41.32
C LEU A 105 38.74 -23.33 39.79
N GLU A 106 39.31 -24.34 39.14
CA GLU A 106 39.39 -24.40 37.67
C GLU A 106 38.00 -24.41 37.02
N GLU A 107 37.06 -25.19 37.56
CA GLU A 107 35.66 -25.17 37.12
C GLU A 107 35.02 -23.79 37.30
N THR A 108 35.29 -23.14 38.43
CA THR A 108 34.81 -21.78 38.70
C THR A 108 35.38 -20.76 37.70
N VAL A 109 36.68 -20.83 37.41
CA VAL A 109 37.34 -19.99 36.41
C VAL A 109 36.76 -20.22 35.02
N LYS A 110 36.52 -21.47 34.62
CA LYS A 110 35.87 -21.81 33.35
C LYS A 110 34.48 -21.19 33.25
N ARG A 111 33.66 -21.32 34.30
CA ARG A 111 32.32 -20.72 34.37
C ARG A 111 32.36 -19.20 34.24
N LEU A 112 33.21 -18.52 35.02
CA LEU A 112 33.33 -17.07 34.97
C LEU A 112 33.84 -16.56 33.61
N THR A 113 34.71 -17.33 32.95
CA THR A 113 35.19 -17.02 31.59
C THR A 113 34.05 -17.08 30.57
N LEU A 114 33.21 -18.13 30.65
CA LEU A 114 32.02 -18.23 29.80
C LEU A 114 31.04 -17.09 30.04
N GLU A 115 30.76 -16.75 31.30
CA GLU A 115 29.88 -15.63 31.67
C GLU A 115 30.41 -14.29 31.12
N ARG A 116 31.71 -14.04 31.28
CA ARG A 116 32.38 -12.85 30.72
C ARG A 116 32.23 -12.80 29.20
N ASP A 117 32.46 -13.92 28.51
CA ASP A 117 32.38 -13.97 27.04
C ASP A 117 30.94 -13.77 26.55
N HIS A 118 29.95 -14.32 27.28
CA HIS A 118 28.54 -14.04 27.03
C HIS A 118 28.18 -12.57 27.23
N ALA A 119 28.66 -11.94 28.31
CA ALA A 119 28.43 -10.52 28.58
C ALA A 119 29.05 -9.62 27.49
N LEU A 120 30.29 -9.92 27.07
CA LEU A 120 30.96 -9.20 25.99
C LEU A 120 30.21 -9.33 24.65
N ARG A 121 29.76 -10.54 24.29
CA ARG A 121 28.94 -10.74 23.08
C ARG A 121 27.61 -9.98 23.15
N ALA A 122 26.95 -9.97 24.30
CA ALA A 122 25.72 -9.22 24.50
C ALA A 122 25.94 -7.70 24.36
N GLN A 123 27.08 -7.19 24.85
CA GLN A 123 27.44 -5.78 24.75
C GLN A 123 27.80 -5.34 23.31
N VAL A 124 28.50 -6.19 22.55
CA VAL A 124 28.77 -5.91 21.13
C VAL A 124 27.46 -5.89 20.34
N ASN A 125 26.58 -6.86 20.58
CA ASN A 125 25.28 -6.93 19.91
C ASN A 125 24.37 -5.73 20.27
N SER A 126 24.43 -5.21 21.49
CA SER A 126 23.58 -4.06 21.90
C SER A 126 23.96 -2.77 21.18
N GLY A 127 25.25 -2.54 20.90
CA GLY A 127 25.72 -1.42 20.07
C GLY A 127 25.17 -1.48 18.64
N ASP A 128 25.22 -2.67 18.03
CA ASP A 128 24.64 -2.91 16.70
C ASP A 128 23.12 -2.72 16.68
N HIS A 129 22.42 -3.12 17.73
CA HIS A 129 20.99 -2.89 17.86
C HIS A 129 20.64 -1.41 18.00
N ALA A 130 21.41 -0.63 18.76
CA ALA A 130 21.20 0.81 18.90
C ALA A 130 21.43 1.54 17.57
N LEU A 131 22.52 1.23 16.85
CA LEU A 131 22.81 1.81 15.54
C LEU A 131 21.73 1.42 14.52
N ARG A 132 21.28 0.16 14.53
CA ARG A 132 20.19 -0.31 13.65
C ARG A 132 18.87 0.39 13.97
N ALA A 133 18.54 0.57 15.25
CA ALA A 133 17.35 1.29 15.67
C ALA A 133 17.40 2.77 15.25
N GLN A 134 18.55 3.43 15.38
CA GLN A 134 18.76 4.80 14.92
C GLN A 134 18.58 4.91 13.40
N ASN A 135 19.22 4.04 12.62
CA ASN A 135 19.09 4.01 11.15
C ASN A 135 17.63 3.79 10.70
N LEU A 136 16.90 2.92 11.41
CA LEU A 136 15.47 2.72 11.16
C LEU A 136 14.65 3.97 11.51
N GLY A 137 14.95 4.61 12.64
CA GLY A 137 14.34 5.90 13.02
C GLY A 137 14.55 6.98 11.97
N ASP A 138 15.78 7.17 11.49
CA ASP A 138 16.11 8.15 10.45
C ASP A 138 15.40 7.83 9.13
N THR A 139 15.28 6.54 8.79
CA THR A 139 14.56 6.10 7.58
C THR A 139 13.07 6.36 7.69
N LEU A 140 12.47 6.12 8.86
CA LEU A 140 11.06 6.41 9.12
C LEU A 140 10.78 7.91 9.06
N ALA A 141 11.61 8.74 9.70
CA ALA A 141 11.47 10.20 9.65
C ALA A 141 11.54 10.75 8.22
N LYS A 142 12.46 10.22 7.38
CA LYS A 142 12.53 10.57 5.94
C LYS A 142 11.27 10.18 5.19
N ARG A 143 10.70 9.00 5.48
CA ARG A 143 9.46 8.53 4.85
C ARG A 143 8.25 9.36 5.29
N GLU A 144 8.15 9.71 6.56
CA GLU A 144 7.07 10.56 7.09
C GLU A 144 7.10 11.95 6.45
N LYS A 145 8.30 12.54 6.30
CA LYS A 145 8.46 13.81 5.59
C LYS A 145 7.99 13.70 4.14
N LEU A 146 8.42 12.67 3.40
CA LEU A 146 7.99 12.44 2.03
C LEU A 146 6.47 12.26 1.91
N ILE A 147 5.85 11.52 2.84
CA ILE A 147 4.39 11.33 2.87
C ILE A 147 3.68 12.67 3.07
N THR A 148 4.22 13.52 3.96
CA THR A 148 3.64 14.84 4.23
C THR A 148 3.75 15.75 3.01
N ASP A 149 4.92 15.79 2.37
CA ASP A 149 5.15 16.55 1.13
C ASP A 149 4.21 16.09 0.00
N LEU A 150 4.02 14.77 -0.15
CA LEU A 150 3.10 14.22 -1.15
C LEU A 150 1.64 14.54 -0.86
N ARG A 151 1.22 14.49 0.42
CA ARG A 151 -0.13 14.90 0.82
C ARG A 151 -0.39 16.38 0.51
N GLN A 152 0.59 17.23 0.77
CA GLN A 152 0.49 18.65 0.43
C GLN A 152 0.34 18.84 -1.09
N LYS A 153 1.18 18.20 -1.91
CA LYS A 153 1.06 18.25 -3.37
C LYS A 153 -0.29 17.76 -3.89
N THR A 154 -0.80 16.67 -3.32
CA THR A 154 -2.13 16.17 -3.69
C THR A 154 -3.22 17.19 -3.40
N LEU A 155 -3.14 17.89 -2.25
CA LEU A 155 -4.09 18.95 -1.92
C LEU A 155 -3.98 20.15 -2.88
N GLU A 156 -2.76 20.57 -3.21
CA GLU A 156 -2.51 21.66 -4.17
C GLU A 156 -3.07 21.32 -5.56
N GLU A 157 -2.86 20.10 -6.06
CA GLU A 157 -3.42 19.65 -7.34
C GLU A 157 -4.94 19.48 -7.29
N GLN A 158 -5.51 19.07 -6.15
CA GLN A 158 -6.98 19.04 -5.97
C GLN A 158 -7.58 20.44 -6.04
N MET A 159 -6.97 21.42 -5.36
CA MET A 159 -7.42 22.81 -5.43
C MET A 159 -7.33 23.34 -6.87
N ARG A 160 -6.23 23.05 -7.57
CA ARG A 160 -6.06 23.44 -8.98
C ARG A 160 -7.09 22.79 -9.90
N ALA A 161 -7.43 21.53 -9.65
CA ALA A 161 -8.48 20.85 -10.41
C ALA A 161 -9.84 21.52 -10.21
N THR A 162 -10.20 21.87 -8.97
CA THR A 162 -11.44 22.61 -8.67
C THR A 162 -11.47 23.98 -9.37
N GLU A 163 -10.37 24.74 -9.34
CA GLU A 163 -10.30 26.04 -10.05
C GLU A 163 -10.49 25.89 -11.56
N LEU A 164 -9.95 24.84 -12.17
CA LEU A 164 -10.12 24.55 -13.59
C LEU A 164 -11.54 24.06 -13.91
N GLU A 165 -12.16 23.27 -13.03
CA GLU A 165 -13.56 22.84 -13.16
C GLU A 165 -14.51 24.05 -13.12
N ASP A 166 -14.30 24.96 -12.17
CA ASP A 166 -15.05 26.22 -12.07
C ASP A 166 -14.88 27.08 -13.33
N GLU A 167 -13.66 27.19 -13.87
CA GLU A 167 -13.40 27.93 -15.11
C GLU A 167 -14.09 27.30 -16.32
N VAL A 168 -14.09 25.96 -16.42
CA VAL A 168 -14.81 25.25 -17.47
C VAL A 168 -16.31 25.50 -17.37
N GLU A 169 -16.87 25.51 -16.16
CA GLU A 169 -18.28 25.83 -15.95
C GLU A 169 -18.61 27.27 -16.37
N ARG A 170 -17.82 28.26 -15.94
CA ARG A 170 -17.95 29.67 -16.37
C ARG A 170 -17.91 29.81 -17.90
N LEU A 171 -16.95 29.18 -18.56
CA LEU A 171 -16.82 29.23 -20.01
C LEU A 171 -18.01 28.57 -20.71
N ARG A 172 -18.53 27.45 -20.18
CA ARG A 172 -19.74 26.81 -20.71
C ARG A 172 -20.95 27.72 -20.60
N GLU A 173 -21.15 28.37 -19.45
CA GLU A 173 -22.22 29.35 -19.26
C GLU A 173 -22.10 30.52 -20.24
N GLN A 174 -20.89 31.04 -20.42
CA GLN A 174 -20.62 32.12 -21.37
C GLN A 174 -20.93 31.70 -22.82
N VAL A 175 -20.51 30.51 -23.25
CA VAL A 175 -20.81 29.98 -24.58
C VAL A 175 -22.32 29.81 -24.76
N VAL A 176 -23.03 29.27 -23.78
CA VAL A 176 -24.49 29.12 -23.83
C VAL A 176 -25.18 30.48 -23.92
N SER A 177 -24.74 31.47 -23.13
CA SER A 177 -25.30 32.83 -23.17
C SER A 177 -25.10 33.46 -24.55
N THR A 178 -23.89 33.41 -25.10
CA THR A 178 -23.61 33.98 -26.43
C THR A 178 -24.42 33.29 -27.53
N LEU A 179 -24.54 31.96 -27.49
CA LEU A 179 -25.36 31.21 -28.45
C LEU A 179 -26.85 31.58 -28.35
N ILE A 180 -27.37 31.76 -27.14
CA ILE A 180 -28.76 32.19 -26.93
C ILE A 180 -28.99 33.58 -27.51
N ASP A 181 -28.06 34.51 -27.32
CA ASP A 181 -28.18 35.88 -27.82
C ASP A 181 -28.07 35.92 -29.36
N ASP A 182 -27.16 35.15 -29.96
CA ASP A 182 -27.09 34.94 -31.42
C ASP A 182 -28.40 34.37 -32.00
N LEU A 183 -29.00 33.40 -31.31
CA LEU A 183 -30.27 32.81 -31.73
C LEU A 183 -31.43 33.79 -31.62
N LYS A 184 -31.46 34.62 -30.57
CA LYS A 184 -32.44 35.71 -30.43
C LYS A 184 -32.29 36.73 -31.56
N GLU A 185 -31.07 37.13 -31.89
CA GLU A 185 -30.81 38.07 -32.98
C GLU A 185 -31.26 37.50 -34.33
N LYS A 186 -30.90 36.24 -34.64
CA LYS A 186 -31.38 35.55 -35.84
C LYS A 186 -32.91 35.44 -35.89
N LEU A 187 -33.55 35.18 -34.75
CA LEU A 187 -35.00 35.11 -34.66
C LEU A 187 -35.64 36.48 -34.95
N LEU A 188 -35.09 37.56 -34.40
CA LEU A 188 -35.56 38.94 -34.66
C LEU A 188 -35.39 39.31 -36.14
N GLU A 189 -34.24 38.99 -36.74
CA GLU A 189 -33.99 39.25 -38.16
C GLU A 189 -34.99 38.49 -39.05
N LYS A 190 -35.20 37.20 -38.78
CA LYS A 190 -36.15 36.38 -39.54
C LYS A 190 -37.60 36.84 -39.35
N THR A 191 -37.97 37.25 -38.15
CA THR A 191 -39.28 37.86 -37.88
C THR A 191 -39.47 39.13 -38.71
N SER A 192 -38.46 40.01 -38.72
CA SER A 192 -38.48 41.21 -39.55
C SER A 192 -38.60 40.90 -41.06
N GLN A 193 -37.87 39.89 -41.55
CA GLN A 193 -37.97 39.45 -42.94
C GLN A 193 -39.38 38.94 -43.27
N CYS A 194 -39.98 38.11 -42.41
CA CYS A 194 -41.35 37.63 -42.58
C CYS A 194 -42.36 38.78 -42.68
N ASP A 195 -42.22 39.81 -41.84
CA ASP A 195 -43.13 40.97 -41.87
C ASP A 195 -42.94 41.84 -43.13
N ARG A 196 -41.70 41.98 -43.61
CA ARG A 196 -41.42 42.61 -44.92
C ARG A 196 -42.10 41.83 -46.04
N TYR A 197 -41.96 40.50 -46.08
CA TYR A 197 -42.59 39.67 -47.11
C TYR A 197 -44.11 39.68 -47.03
N ARG A 198 -44.71 39.68 -45.83
CA ARG A 198 -46.16 39.87 -45.66
C ARG A 198 -46.64 41.19 -46.24
N THR A 199 -45.91 42.27 -45.99
CA THR A 199 -46.23 43.59 -46.53
C THR A 199 -46.12 43.62 -48.06
N GLN A 200 -45.05 43.05 -48.61
CA GLN A 200 -44.87 42.90 -50.05
C GLN A 200 -45.98 42.06 -50.69
N LEU A 201 -46.32 40.92 -50.10
CA LEU A 201 -47.39 40.04 -50.58
C LEU A 201 -48.71 40.81 -50.63
N LYS A 202 -49.11 41.49 -49.54
CA LYS A 202 -50.33 42.32 -49.51
C LYS A 202 -50.35 43.39 -50.61
N ALA A 203 -49.23 44.06 -50.86
CA ALA A 203 -49.12 45.06 -51.92
C ALA A 203 -49.29 44.44 -53.32
N THR A 204 -48.64 43.29 -53.58
CA THR A 204 -48.77 42.57 -54.85
C THR A 204 -50.18 42.00 -55.06
N GLU A 205 -50.82 41.47 -54.02
CA GLU A 205 -52.21 41.00 -54.06
C GLU A 205 -53.17 42.16 -54.38
N GLN A 206 -52.95 43.35 -53.80
CA GLN A 206 -53.75 44.52 -54.09
C GLN A 206 -53.56 44.99 -55.54
N GLN A 207 -52.32 45.00 -56.05
CA GLN A 207 -52.04 45.32 -57.44
C GLN A 207 -52.70 44.33 -58.40
N LEU A 208 -52.64 43.02 -58.08
CA LEU A 208 -53.27 41.97 -58.86
C LEU A 208 -54.81 42.14 -58.90
N LYS A 209 -55.43 42.43 -57.76
CA LYS A 209 -56.88 42.73 -57.68
C LYS A 209 -57.24 43.90 -58.58
N LEU A 210 -56.48 45.00 -58.53
CA LEU A 210 -56.70 46.16 -59.40
C LEU A 210 -56.55 45.82 -60.88
N SER A 211 -55.54 45.03 -61.27
CA SER A 211 -55.38 44.61 -62.66
C SER A 211 -56.49 43.68 -63.14
N GLN A 212 -56.94 42.75 -62.28
CA GLN A 212 -58.08 41.87 -62.57
C GLN A 212 -59.36 42.67 -62.79
N SER A 213 -59.67 43.65 -61.91
CA SER A 213 -60.84 44.51 -62.08
C SER A 213 -60.79 45.30 -63.39
N ARG A 214 -59.61 45.80 -63.81
CA ARG A 214 -59.44 46.49 -65.10
C ARG A 214 -59.66 45.57 -66.29
N LEU A 215 -59.14 44.35 -66.24
CA LEU A 215 -59.32 43.35 -67.30
C LEU A 215 -60.79 42.96 -67.44
N LEU A 216 -61.49 42.68 -66.34
CA LEU A 216 -62.91 42.37 -66.36
C LEU A 216 -63.73 43.51 -66.99
N ALA A 217 -63.47 44.76 -66.60
CA ALA A 217 -64.14 45.92 -67.21
C ALA A 217 -63.85 46.07 -68.72
N ALA A 218 -62.64 45.71 -69.17
CA ALA A 218 -62.29 45.73 -70.59
C ALA A 218 -62.94 44.59 -71.38
N MET A 219 -63.16 43.42 -70.77
CA MET A 219 -63.81 42.28 -71.41
C MET A 219 -65.30 42.51 -71.62
N ASP A 220 -66.01 43.01 -70.61
CA ASP A 220 -67.48 43.19 -70.68
C ASP A 220 -67.91 44.35 -71.61
N GLY A 221 -67.03 45.32 -71.89
CA GLY A 221 -67.31 46.45 -72.78
C GLY A 221 -66.56 46.45 -74.13
N GLY A 222 -65.53 45.60 -74.29
CA GLY A 222 -64.60 45.66 -75.42
C GLY A 222 -65.12 45.03 -76.71
N GLU A 223 -66.00 44.03 -76.63
CA GLU A 223 -66.54 43.38 -77.83
C GLU A 223 -67.53 44.28 -78.59
N SER A 224 -68.42 44.99 -77.91
CA SER A 224 -69.38 45.91 -78.54
C SER A 224 -68.72 47.13 -79.22
N LEU A 225 -67.45 47.41 -78.91
CA LEU A 225 -66.70 48.55 -79.47
C LEU A 225 -65.93 48.21 -80.74
N ARG A 226 -65.82 46.92 -81.10
CA ARG A 226 -65.10 46.46 -82.29
C ARG A 226 -65.86 46.86 -83.55
N GLY A 227 -65.21 47.63 -84.42
CA GLY A 227 -65.79 48.04 -85.70
C GLY A 227 -66.87 49.13 -85.57
N GLY A 228 -66.96 49.83 -84.43
CA GLY A 228 -67.82 50.99 -84.28
C GLY A 228 -67.07 52.32 -84.47
N ALA A 229 -67.83 53.38 -84.76
CA ALA A 229 -67.36 54.76 -84.71
C ALA A 229 -68.32 55.61 -83.86
N HIS A 230 -67.79 56.59 -83.14
CA HIS A 230 -68.57 57.57 -82.37
C HIS A 230 -68.46 58.96 -83.01
N LEU A 231 -69.55 59.73 -82.96
CA LEU A 231 -69.51 61.16 -83.22
C LEU A 231 -68.96 61.87 -81.97
N VAL A 232 -67.80 62.50 -82.12
CA VAL A 232 -67.10 63.20 -81.05
C VAL A 232 -66.86 64.64 -81.49
N ILE A 233 -67.15 65.60 -80.61
CA ILE A 233 -66.80 67.01 -80.83
C ILE A 233 -65.29 67.15 -80.60
N PRO A 234 -64.49 67.54 -81.62
CA PRO A 234 -63.06 67.73 -81.44
C PRO A 234 -62.79 68.81 -80.38
N HIS A 235 -61.71 68.64 -79.60
CA HIS A 235 -61.28 69.69 -78.67
C HIS A 235 -60.97 70.97 -79.44
N LYS A 236 -61.29 72.15 -78.90
CA LYS A 236 -61.17 73.45 -79.61
C LYS A 236 -59.76 73.74 -80.15
N SER A 237 -58.72 73.20 -79.50
CA SER A 237 -57.32 73.32 -79.91
C SER A 237 -56.81 72.19 -80.80
N ALA A 238 -57.65 71.19 -81.12
CA ALA A 238 -57.23 70.04 -81.91
C ALA A 238 -56.99 70.45 -83.37
N LYS A 239 -55.84 70.06 -83.91
CA LYS A 239 -55.55 70.09 -85.34
C LYS A 239 -55.83 68.70 -85.91
N LEU A 240 -56.78 68.62 -86.83
CA LEU A 240 -57.17 67.34 -87.42
C LEU A 240 -56.37 67.10 -88.71
N PRO A 241 -56.02 65.84 -89.03
CA PRO A 241 -55.41 65.50 -90.30
C PRO A 241 -56.25 65.96 -91.49
N LYS A 242 -55.60 66.33 -92.59
CA LYS A 242 -56.30 66.79 -93.81
C LYS A 242 -57.24 65.75 -94.43
N ALA A 243 -56.98 64.47 -94.17
CA ALA A 243 -57.74 63.35 -94.69
C ALA A 243 -58.90 62.95 -93.77
N VAL A 244 -59.17 63.67 -92.67
CA VAL A 244 -60.25 63.31 -91.75
C VAL A 244 -61.60 63.41 -92.45
N VAL A 245 -62.46 62.41 -92.22
CA VAL A 245 -63.84 62.40 -92.71
C VAL A 245 -64.54 63.70 -92.30
N SER A 246 -65.28 64.30 -93.23
CA SER A 246 -66.10 65.49 -92.97
C SER A 246 -66.96 65.32 -91.72
N CYS A 247 -67.21 66.40 -90.98
CA CYS A 247 -68.15 66.36 -89.85
C CYS A 247 -69.54 65.91 -90.30
N SER A 248 -70.37 65.42 -89.37
CA SER A 248 -71.73 64.94 -89.67
C SER A 248 -72.55 65.96 -90.45
N GLU A 249 -72.46 67.24 -90.07
CA GLU A 249 -73.22 68.34 -90.69
C GLU A 249 -72.78 68.62 -92.12
N CYS A 250 -71.48 68.84 -92.36
CA CYS A 250 -70.96 69.03 -93.73
C CYS A 250 -71.11 67.78 -94.58
N TYR A 251 -71.05 66.60 -93.96
CA TYR A 251 -71.32 65.35 -94.65
C TYR A 251 -72.76 65.35 -95.17
N ALA A 252 -73.74 65.65 -94.31
CA ALA A 252 -75.15 65.69 -94.67
C ALA A 252 -75.49 66.78 -95.70
N GLN A 253 -74.88 67.97 -95.61
CA GLN A 253 -75.15 69.11 -96.49
C GLN A 253 -74.37 69.10 -97.80
N ASN A 254 -73.52 68.10 -98.03
CA ASN A 254 -72.60 68.03 -99.16
C ASN A 254 -71.68 69.26 -99.30
N THR A 255 -71.33 69.92 -98.19
CA THR A 255 -70.45 71.09 -98.19
C THR A 255 -69.00 70.70 -97.88
N PRO A 256 -68.00 71.45 -98.39
CA PRO A 256 -66.59 71.20 -98.09
C PRO A 256 -66.31 71.45 -96.60
N CYS A 257 -65.78 70.44 -95.91
CA CYS A 257 -65.43 70.52 -94.50
C CYS A 257 -63.92 70.76 -94.37
N ASP A 258 -63.51 71.84 -93.71
CA ASP A 258 -62.10 72.07 -93.43
C ASP A 258 -61.56 71.16 -92.31
N ASN A 259 -60.30 71.33 -91.92
CA ASN A 259 -59.61 70.50 -90.93
C ASN A 259 -59.55 71.12 -89.53
N GLY A 260 -60.35 72.17 -89.28
CA GLY A 260 -60.46 72.80 -87.97
C GLY A 260 -61.19 71.91 -86.96
N ALA A 261 -60.93 72.12 -85.67
CA ALA A 261 -61.72 71.49 -84.61
C ALA A 261 -63.23 71.76 -84.77
N VAL A 262 -63.57 72.96 -85.24
CA VAL A 262 -64.90 73.35 -85.72
C VAL A 262 -64.73 73.87 -87.14
N CYS A 263 -65.53 73.36 -88.07
CA CYS A 263 -65.41 73.69 -89.48
C CYS A 263 -66.02 75.06 -89.80
N ARG A 264 -65.49 75.81 -90.79
CA ARG A 264 -66.06 77.10 -91.24
C ARG A 264 -67.57 77.01 -91.55
N PRO A 265 -68.07 76.06 -92.37
CA PRO A 265 -69.52 75.94 -92.60
C PRO A 265 -70.34 75.71 -91.31
N CYS A 266 -69.77 75.00 -90.34
CA CYS A 266 -70.39 74.71 -89.06
C CYS A 266 -70.46 75.98 -88.19
N ILE A 267 -69.42 76.81 -88.25
CA ILE A 267 -69.36 78.12 -87.60
C ILE A 267 -70.41 79.04 -88.21
N ASP A 268 -70.47 79.11 -89.54
CA ASP A 268 -71.38 80.00 -90.28
C ASP A 268 -72.85 79.61 -90.08
N SER A 269 -73.14 78.30 -89.99
CA SER A 269 -74.49 77.76 -89.72
C SER A 269 -74.83 77.65 -88.22
N ASN A 270 -73.90 77.99 -87.33
CA ASN A 270 -74.01 77.80 -85.88
C ASN A 270 -74.41 76.35 -85.46
N SER A 271 -73.87 75.36 -86.17
CA SER A 271 -74.15 73.93 -85.95
C SER A 271 -73.02 73.21 -85.20
N LYS A 272 -73.34 72.08 -84.53
CA LYS A 272 -72.37 71.29 -83.77
C LYS A 272 -71.46 70.50 -84.72
N CYS A 273 -70.19 70.88 -84.82
CA CYS A 273 -69.20 70.15 -85.61
C CYS A 273 -68.76 68.85 -84.90
N SER A 274 -69.48 67.75 -85.13
CA SER A 274 -69.13 66.42 -84.63
C SER A 274 -68.44 65.60 -85.72
N ARG A 275 -67.33 64.94 -85.39
CA ARG A 275 -66.57 64.12 -86.34
C ARG A 275 -66.45 62.69 -85.85
N TRP A 276 -66.25 61.79 -86.79
CA TRP A 276 -66.17 60.37 -86.50
C TRP A 276 -64.82 59.96 -85.92
N ARG A 277 -64.86 59.29 -84.77
CA ARG A 277 -63.68 58.74 -84.08
C ARG A 277 -63.89 57.25 -83.80
N CYS A 278 -62.85 56.43 -83.97
CA CYS A 278 -62.85 55.00 -83.67
C CYS A 278 -63.34 54.75 -82.22
N SER A 279 -64.34 53.88 -82.05
CA SER A 279 -64.91 53.54 -80.75
C SER A 279 -63.88 52.99 -79.76
N SER A 280 -63.03 52.06 -80.22
CA SER A 280 -61.98 51.47 -79.39
C SER A 280 -60.98 52.53 -78.90
N LYS A 281 -60.49 53.39 -79.81
CA LYS A 281 -59.55 54.46 -79.43
C LYS A 281 -60.19 55.51 -78.51
N HIS A 282 -61.47 55.83 -78.72
CA HIS A 282 -62.18 56.82 -77.91
C HIS A 282 -62.47 56.32 -76.48
N ARG A 283 -62.92 55.07 -76.32
CA ARG A 283 -63.33 54.51 -75.02
C ARG A 283 -62.19 53.86 -74.25
N LEU A 284 -61.27 53.19 -74.94
CA LEU A 284 -60.18 52.40 -74.33
C LEU A 284 -58.82 53.13 -74.38
N GLY A 285 -58.72 54.27 -75.07
CA GLY A 285 -57.47 55.03 -75.23
C GLY A 285 -56.50 54.44 -76.26
N GLU A 286 -56.70 53.19 -76.68
CA GLU A 286 -55.94 52.48 -77.69
C GLU A 286 -56.85 51.66 -78.64
N CYS A 287 -56.40 51.47 -79.88
CA CYS A 287 -57.07 50.61 -80.86
C CYS A 287 -56.06 49.54 -81.29
N ASN A 288 -56.22 48.33 -80.74
CA ASN A 288 -55.26 47.24 -80.94
C ASN A 288 -55.56 46.43 -82.22
N ARG A 289 -56.42 46.94 -83.11
CA ARG A 289 -56.71 46.36 -84.42
C ARG A 289 -55.92 47.10 -85.50
N VAL A 290 -54.96 46.42 -86.12
CA VAL A 290 -54.14 46.95 -87.22
C VAL A 290 -54.19 45.97 -88.41
N PRO A 291 -54.73 46.37 -89.58
CA PRO A 291 -55.49 47.60 -89.83
C PRO A 291 -56.85 47.59 -89.12
N CYS A 292 -57.28 48.74 -88.60
CA CYS A 292 -58.63 48.87 -88.05
C CYS A 292 -59.66 48.74 -89.19
N THR A 293 -60.84 48.21 -88.89
CA THR A 293 -61.95 48.07 -89.86
C THR A 293 -62.30 49.39 -90.53
N PHE A 294 -62.25 50.50 -89.78
CA PHE A 294 -62.29 51.84 -90.33
C PHE A 294 -60.91 52.49 -90.24
N PRO A 295 -60.29 52.88 -91.37
CA PRO A 295 -59.02 53.59 -91.35
C PRO A 295 -59.11 54.84 -90.48
N HIS A 296 -58.20 54.96 -89.51
CA HIS A 296 -58.13 56.11 -88.63
C HIS A 296 -56.67 56.47 -88.34
N ASP A 297 -56.44 57.72 -87.95
CA ASP A 297 -55.11 58.20 -87.56
C ASP A 297 -54.67 57.64 -86.18
N SER A 298 -53.47 58.02 -85.72
CA SER A 298 -52.96 57.65 -84.39
C SER A 298 -53.81 58.16 -83.22
N GLN A 299 -54.62 59.20 -83.44
CA GLN A 299 -55.54 59.77 -82.45
C GLN A 299 -56.93 59.13 -82.51
N GLY A 300 -57.19 58.27 -83.50
CA GLY A 300 -58.46 57.58 -83.72
C GLY A 300 -59.46 58.32 -84.59
N TRP A 301 -59.12 59.46 -85.20
CA TRP A 301 -60.01 60.16 -86.13
C TRP A 301 -60.11 59.39 -87.43
N MET A 302 -61.34 59.14 -87.90
CA MET A 302 -61.54 58.39 -89.14
C MET A 302 -60.98 59.19 -90.32
N ILE A 303 -60.17 58.54 -91.14
CA ILE A 303 -59.54 59.14 -92.33
C ILE A 303 -60.08 58.47 -93.58
N ARG A 304 -60.22 59.26 -94.65
CA ARG A 304 -60.56 58.76 -95.98
C ARG A 304 -59.29 58.45 -96.75
N THR A 305 -59.30 57.37 -97.51
CA THR A 305 -58.26 57.06 -98.49
C THR A 305 -58.42 57.87 -99.77
N GLU A 306 -59.65 58.23 -100.11
CA GLU A 306 -60.01 58.98 -101.33
C GLU A 306 -60.77 60.26 -101.00
N PRO A 307 -60.52 61.35 -101.74
CA PRO A 307 -61.28 62.60 -101.59
C PRO A 307 -62.77 62.37 -101.85
N ARG A 308 -63.62 63.17 -101.21
CA ARG A 308 -65.07 63.10 -101.41
C ARG A 308 -65.39 63.54 -102.85
N PRO A 309 -66.20 62.78 -103.62
CA PRO A 309 -66.77 63.32 -104.85
C PRO A 309 -67.72 64.48 -104.50
N GLU A 310 -67.47 65.65 -105.06
CA GLU A 310 -68.35 66.83 -105.00
C GLU A 310 -69.40 66.67 -106.10
N TRP A 311 -70.69 66.81 -105.76
CA TRP A 311 -71.84 66.66 -106.68
C TRP A 311 -72.61 67.96 -106.71
#